data_AF-A0A2E0XVC4-F1
#
_entry.id   AF-A0A2E0XVC4-F1
#
_cell.length_a   1.000
_cell.length_b   1.000
_cell.length_c   1.000
_cell.angle_alpha   90.00
_cell.angle_beta   90.00
_cell.angle_gamma   90.00
#
_symmetry.space_group_name_H-M   'P 1'
#
loop_
_entity.id
_entity.type
_entity.pdbx_description
1 polymer ?
#
loop_
_entity_poly.entity_id
_entity_poly.type
_entity_poly.pdbx_seq_one_letter_code
_entity_poly.pdbx_strand_id
1 'polypeptide(L)'
;MIVKQIYTGCLFQGAYYIESNGEAAVIDPLREVSEYLNLAKSSNSKIKYIFETHFHADFISGHLTLSKKTNSPIIFGPNAKPYFECIIAEDNQVFKIGDISITVIHTPGHTLESTCFLLKDEN
;
A
#
# COMPACT_ATOMS: atom_id res chain seq x y z
N MET A 1 9.26 11.50 8.47
CA MET A 1 8.89 10.27 7.75
C MET A 1 9.23 9.04 8.59
N ILE A 2 8.32 8.08 8.66
CA ILE A 2 8.54 6.74 9.23
C ILE A 2 8.35 5.72 8.09
N VAL A 3 9.29 4.78 7.97
CA VAL A 3 9.13 3.59 7.11
C VAL A 3 9.33 2.37 8.00
N LYS A 4 8.25 1.60 8.21
CA LYS A 4 8.28 0.36 9.00
C LYS A 4 7.98 -0.84 8.09
N GLN A 5 8.92 -1.76 8.02
CA GLN A 5 8.69 -3.07 7.43
C GLN A 5 8.01 -3.99 8.47
N ILE A 6 7.00 -4.73 8.01
CA ILE A 6 6.30 -5.75 8.76
C ILE A 6 6.51 -7.05 8.00
N TYR A 7 7.32 -7.95 8.56
CA TYR A 7 7.79 -9.14 7.86
C TYR A 7 7.19 -10.41 8.47
N THR A 8 6.57 -11.24 7.64
CA THR A 8 6.03 -12.54 8.06
C THR A 8 6.95 -13.66 7.59
N GLY A 9 7.78 -14.17 8.51
CA GLY A 9 8.83 -15.12 8.18
C GLY A 9 8.35 -16.44 7.57
N CYS A 10 7.17 -16.96 7.94
CA CYS A 10 6.64 -18.19 7.35
C CYS A 10 6.15 -18.02 5.90
N LEU A 11 5.85 -16.80 5.48
CA LEU A 11 5.42 -16.46 4.12
C LEU A 11 6.54 -15.81 3.30
N PHE A 12 7.67 -15.46 3.94
CA PHE A 12 8.70 -14.61 3.37
C PHE A 12 8.17 -13.28 2.78
N GLN A 13 7.08 -12.78 3.36
CA GLN A 13 6.33 -11.63 2.87
C GLN A 13 6.71 -10.37 3.65
N GLY A 14 6.95 -9.27 2.93
CA GLY A 14 7.17 -7.96 3.52
C GLY A 14 6.05 -6.99 3.17
N ALA A 15 5.31 -6.54 4.18
CA ALA A 15 4.42 -5.40 4.08
C ALA A 15 5.13 -4.13 4.59
N TYR A 16 4.67 -2.96 4.15
CA TYR A 16 5.24 -1.70 4.60
C TYR A 16 4.17 -0.76 5.11
N TYR A 17 4.47 -0.09 6.21
CA TYR A 17 3.73 1.06 6.72
C TYR A 17 4.62 2.29 6.57
N ILE A 18 4.17 3.27 5.81
CA ILE A 18 4.89 4.51 5.51
C ILE A 18 4.06 5.67 6.02
N GLU A 19 4.64 6.53 6.85
CA GLU A 19 3.95 7.68 7.44
C GLU A 19 4.77 8.96 7.26
N SER A 20 4.06 10.06 7.00
CA SER A 20 4.61 11.40 7.06
C SER A 20 3.52 12.40 7.43
N ASN A 21 3.81 13.27 8.39
CA ASN A 21 2.98 14.41 8.79
C ASN A 21 1.49 14.06 9.03
N GLY A 22 1.23 12.94 9.72
CA GLY A 22 -0.12 12.52 10.07
C GLY A 22 -0.89 11.82 8.94
N GLU A 23 -0.26 11.55 7.80
CA GLU A 23 -0.81 10.72 6.74
C GLU A 23 0.04 9.45 6.58
N ALA A 24 -0.62 8.32 6.31
CA ALA A 24 0.07 7.06 6.12
C ALA A 24 -0.40 6.30 4.87
N ALA A 25 0.47 5.47 4.33
CA ALA A 25 0.17 4.47 3.33
C ALA A 25 0.60 3.08 3.81
N VAL A 26 -0.14 2.07 3.37
CA VAL A 26 0.23 0.66 3.59
C VAL A 26 0.46 0.01 2.24
N ILE A 27 1.56 -0.73 2.09
CA ILE A 27 1.89 -1.50 0.87
C ILE A 27 1.80 -2.98 1.21
N ASP A 28 1.07 -3.73 0.38
CA ASP A 28 0.88 -5.19 0.44
C ASP A 28 0.45 -5.67 1.85
N PRO A 29 -0.67 -5.18 2.40
CA PRO A 29 -1.10 -5.54 3.75
C PRO A 29 -1.38 -7.05 3.88
N LEU A 30 -0.89 -7.65 4.96
CA LEU A 30 -1.26 -8.99 5.37
C LEU A 30 -2.73 -9.06 5.77
N ARG A 31 -3.29 -10.28 5.79
CA ARG A 31 -4.69 -10.53 6.15
C ARG A 31 -5.10 -9.91 7.48
N GLU A 32 -4.20 -10.00 8.47
CA GLU A 32 -4.41 -9.43 9.80
C GLU A 32 -3.96 -7.97 9.82
N VAL A 33 -4.92 -7.07 10.00
CA VAL A 33 -4.71 -5.63 9.77
C VAL A 33 -4.51 -4.81 11.04
N SER A 34 -4.60 -5.44 12.22
CA SER A 34 -4.54 -4.78 13.51
C SER A 34 -3.22 -4.03 13.74
N GLU A 35 -2.10 -4.55 13.24
CA GLU A 35 -0.81 -3.89 13.37
C GLU A 35 -0.78 -2.53 12.65
N TYR A 36 -1.27 -2.44 11.42
CA TYR A 36 -1.32 -1.17 10.68
C TYR A 36 -2.22 -0.12 11.37
N LEU A 37 -3.37 -0.56 11.90
CA LEU A 37 -4.30 0.31 12.63
C LEU A 37 -3.68 0.82 13.94
N ASN A 38 -2.93 -0.04 14.64
CA ASN A 38 -2.24 0.33 15.87
C ASN A 38 -1.11 1.33 15.60
N LEU A 39 -0.35 1.13 14.51
CA LEU A 39 0.70 2.07 14.08
C LEU A 39 0.13 3.45 13.72
N ALA A 40 -0.98 3.47 12.98
CA ALA A 40 -1.69 4.70 12.65
C ALA A 40 -2.18 5.42 13.92
N LYS A 41 -2.79 4.68 14.85
CA LYS A 41 -3.23 5.23 16.13
C LYS A 41 -2.07 5.77 16.97
N SER A 42 -0.94 5.06 17.06
CA SER A 42 0.20 5.47 17.88
C SER A 42 0.93 6.69 17.33
N SER A 43 0.92 6.88 16.01
CA SER A 43 1.51 8.04 15.33
C SER A 43 0.51 9.20 15.15
N ASN A 44 -0.74 9.05 15.61
CA ASN A 44 -1.83 9.99 15.34
C ASN A 44 -1.97 10.31 13.85
N SER A 45 -1.82 9.29 13.01
CA SER A 45 -1.91 9.41 11.55
C SER A 45 -3.15 8.73 10.99
N LYS A 46 -3.55 9.14 9.79
CA LYS A 46 -4.64 8.54 9.03
C LYS A 46 -4.05 7.74 7.87
N ILE A 47 -4.38 6.45 7.81
CA ILE A 47 -4.14 5.66 6.60
C ILE A 47 -4.97 6.29 5.48
N LYS A 48 -4.30 6.73 4.43
CA LYS A 48 -4.86 7.46 3.29
C LYS A 48 -4.93 6.59 2.05
N TYR A 49 -3.95 5.70 1.87
CA TYR A 49 -3.86 4.81 0.72
C TYR A 49 -3.44 3.40 1.14
N ILE A 50 -3.98 2.42 0.42
CA ILE A 50 -3.59 1.02 0.53
C ILE A 50 -3.11 0.60 -0.85
N PHE A 51 -1.82 0.38 -1.01
CA PHE A 51 -1.21 0.01 -2.27
C PHE A 51 -1.01 -1.51 -2.34
N GLU A 52 -1.27 -2.06 -3.50
CA GLU A 52 -0.97 -3.44 -3.86
C GLU A 52 0.00 -3.42 -5.03
N THR A 53 1.14 -4.09 -4.87
CA THR A 53 2.13 -4.21 -5.94
C THR A 53 1.60 -5.07 -7.08
N HIS A 54 0.84 -6.12 -6.76
CA HIS A 54 0.24 -7.06 -7.71
C HIS A 54 -0.83 -7.92 -7.02
N PHE A 55 -1.57 -8.72 -7.78
CA PHE A 55 -2.41 -9.77 -7.21
C PHE A 55 -1.54 -10.91 -6.66
N HIS A 56 -1.38 -10.95 -5.34
CA HIS A 56 -0.61 -11.99 -4.64
C HIS A 56 -1.22 -13.38 -4.82
N ALA A 57 -0.38 -14.38 -5.08
CA ALA A 57 -0.78 -15.79 -5.28
C ALA A 57 -0.49 -16.69 -4.07
N ASP A 58 0.28 -16.17 -3.12
CA ASP A 58 0.92 -16.87 -2.00
C ASP A 58 0.31 -16.49 -0.64
N PHE A 59 -0.39 -15.35 -0.55
CA PHE A 59 -1.15 -14.97 0.65
C PHE A 59 -2.45 -14.22 0.32
N ILE A 60 -3.36 -14.19 1.30
CA ILE A 60 -4.58 -13.38 1.21
C ILE A 60 -4.26 -12.00 1.76
N SER A 61 -4.31 -10.98 0.90
CA SER A 61 -4.12 -9.61 1.35
C SER A 61 -5.27 -9.12 2.27
N GLY A 62 -4.92 -8.23 3.19
CA GLY A 62 -5.82 -7.51 4.07
C GLY A 62 -6.44 -6.25 3.45
N HIS A 63 -6.16 -5.91 2.17
CA HIS A 63 -6.57 -4.63 1.58
C HIS A 63 -8.06 -4.33 1.71
N LEU A 64 -8.95 -5.31 1.50
CA LEU A 64 -10.41 -5.10 1.63
C LEU A 64 -10.80 -4.79 3.08
N THR A 65 -10.23 -5.53 4.03
CA THR A 65 -10.52 -5.33 5.46
C THR A 65 -9.98 -4.00 5.94
N LEU A 66 -8.77 -3.63 5.52
CA LEU A 66 -8.14 -2.37 5.88
C LEU A 66 -8.87 -1.18 5.25
N SER A 67 -9.25 -1.28 3.99
CA SER A 67 -10.04 -0.26 3.28
C SER A 67 -11.36 -0.02 3.99
N LYS A 68 -12.13 -1.07 4.30
CA LYS A 68 -13.39 -0.95 5.04
C LYS A 68 -13.25 -0.31 6.42
N LYS A 69 -12.16 -0.58 7.14
CA LYS A 69 -11.92 -0.04 8.49
C LYS A 69 -11.43 1.41 8.49
N THR A 70 -10.83 1.88 7.40
CA THR A 70 -10.18 3.20 7.31
C THR A 70 -10.86 4.16 6.34
N ASN A 71 -11.78 3.65 5.51
CA ASN A 71 -12.32 4.32 4.32
C ASN A 71 -11.22 4.77 3.33
N SER A 72 -10.08 4.07 3.31
CA SER A 72 -8.99 4.35 2.37
C SER A 72 -9.23 3.62 1.05
N PRO A 73 -8.99 4.26 -0.10
CA PRO A 73 -8.98 3.58 -1.38
C PRO A 73 -7.85 2.56 -1.47
N ILE A 74 -8.15 1.46 -2.14
CA ILE A 74 -7.16 0.47 -2.58
C ILE A 74 -6.62 0.93 -3.92
N ILE A 75 -5.31 0.85 -4.12
CA ILE A 75 -4.61 1.26 -5.33
C ILE A 75 -3.91 0.05 -5.92
N PHE A 76 -4.21 -0.26 -7.17
CA PHE A 76 -3.42 -1.16 -8.02
C PHE A 76 -2.83 -0.36 -9.18
N GLY A 77 -1.79 -0.90 -9.83
CA GLY A 77 -1.25 -0.28 -11.04
C GLY A 77 -2.03 -0.61 -12.32
N PRO A 78 -1.48 -0.19 -13.48
CA PRO A 78 -2.13 -0.37 -14.78
C PRO A 78 -2.49 -1.82 -15.06
N ASN A 79 -3.53 -2.05 -15.87
CA ASN A 79 -4.02 -3.38 -16.28
C ASN A 79 -4.64 -4.26 -15.17
N ALA A 80 -4.70 -3.81 -13.92
CA ALA A 80 -5.44 -4.52 -12.89
C ALA A 80 -6.94 -4.60 -13.23
N LYS A 81 -7.51 -5.79 -13.05
CA LYS A 81 -8.93 -6.09 -13.32
C LYS A 81 -9.57 -6.82 -12.13
N PRO A 82 -9.76 -6.14 -10.99
CA PRO A 82 -10.36 -6.76 -9.82
C PRO A 82 -11.88 -6.84 -9.91
N TYR A 83 -12.47 -7.72 -9.08
CA TYR A 83 -13.91 -7.83 -8.88
C TYR A 83 -14.42 -6.97 -7.70
N PHE A 84 -13.63 -5.99 -7.29
CA PHE A 84 -13.91 -5.09 -6.16
C PHE A 84 -13.51 -3.66 -6.52
N GLU A 85 -14.04 -2.70 -5.78
CA GLU A 85 -13.74 -1.28 -5.97
C GLU A 85 -12.29 -0.97 -5.59
N CYS A 86 -11.56 -0.37 -6.51
CA CYS A 86 -10.22 0.17 -6.28
C CYS A 86 -9.92 1.24 -7.34
N ILE A 87 -8.85 2.01 -7.11
CA ILE A 87 -8.28 2.92 -8.08
C ILE A 87 -7.25 2.15 -8.89
N ILE A 88 -7.42 2.14 -10.21
CA ILE A 88 -6.42 1.65 -11.15
C ILE A 88 -5.54 2.84 -11.52
N ALA A 89 -4.33 2.88 -10.97
CA ALA A 89 -3.40 3.97 -11.19
C ALA A 89 -2.76 3.89 -12.58
N GLU A 90 -2.43 5.06 -13.13
CA GLU A 90 -1.64 5.19 -14.36
C GLU A 90 -0.15 5.07 -14.05
N ASP A 91 0.65 4.67 -15.05
CA ASP A 91 2.11 4.72 -14.92
C ASP A 91 2.58 6.16 -14.69
N ASN A 92 3.54 6.34 -13.79
CA ASN A 92 4.03 7.63 -13.28
C ASN A 92 2.99 8.47 -12.50
N GLN A 93 1.82 7.92 -12.16
CA GLN A 93 0.89 8.63 -11.29
C GLN A 93 1.49 8.85 -9.89
N VAL A 94 1.31 10.07 -9.36
CA VAL A 94 1.89 10.49 -8.08
C VAL A 94 0.80 10.59 -7.00
N PHE A 95 1.06 9.98 -5.86
CA PHE A 95 0.24 10.04 -4.66
C PHE A 95 1.01 10.76 -3.55
N LYS A 96 0.37 11.77 -2.92
CA LYS A 96 0.96 12.55 -1.82
C LYS A 96 0.54 12.00 -0.45
N ILE A 97 1.51 11.80 0.44
CA ILE A 97 1.32 11.31 1.81
C ILE A 97 2.08 12.27 2.73
N GLY A 98 1.39 13.22 3.35
CA GLY A 98 2.02 14.33 4.06
C GLY A 98 3.03 15.03 3.16
N ASP A 99 4.28 15.09 3.62
CA ASP A 99 5.37 15.77 2.92
C ASP A 99 6.06 14.88 1.86
N ILE A 100 5.81 13.57 1.85
CA ILE A 100 6.43 12.63 0.89
C ILE A 100 5.51 12.33 -0.31
N SER A 101 6.06 11.68 -1.32
CA SER A 101 5.29 11.19 -2.47
C SER A 101 5.66 9.76 -2.87
N ILE A 102 4.66 9.03 -3.37
CA ILE A 102 4.82 7.74 -4.02
C ILE A 102 4.48 7.91 -5.50
N THR A 103 5.43 7.55 -6.38
CA THR A 103 5.21 7.47 -7.82
C THR A 103 4.98 6.01 -8.21
N VAL A 104 3.89 5.74 -8.92
CA VAL A 104 3.58 4.44 -9.51
C VAL A 104 4.53 4.20 -10.68
N ILE A 105 5.20 3.06 -10.69
CA ILE A 105 6.05 2.62 -11.81
C ILE A 105 5.52 1.27 -12.27
N HIS A 106 4.93 1.23 -13.47
CA HIS A 106 4.39 0.00 -14.04
C HIS A 106 5.53 -0.93 -14.44
N THR A 107 5.60 -2.09 -13.80
CA THR A 107 6.69 -3.06 -13.96
C THR A 107 6.11 -4.45 -14.26
N PRO A 108 5.42 -4.62 -15.40
CA PRO A 108 4.80 -5.89 -15.74
C PRO A 108 5.86 -6.99 -15.91
N GLY A 109 5.52 -8.21 -15.51
CA GLY A 109 6.42 -9.36 -15.64
C GLY A 109 5.94 -10.52 -14.78
N HIS A 110 6.02 -10.37 -13.46
CA HIS A 110 5.46 -11.36 -12.53
C HIS A 110 3.94 -11.51 -12.75
N THR A 111 3.24 -10.38 -12.84
CA THR A 111 1.87 -10.24 -13.33
C THR A 111 1.76 -9.06 -14.30
N LEU A 112 0.63 -8.93 -15.01
CA LEU A 112 0.44 -7.84 -16.01
C LEU A 112 0.21 -6.47 -15.36
N GLU A 113 -0.26 -6.47 -14.11
CA GLU A 113 -0.49 -5.27 -13.30
C GLU A 113 0.62 -4.98 -12.28
N SER A 114 1.66 -5.83 -12.24
CA SER A 114 2.80 -5.67 -11.34
C SER A 114 3.37 -4.25 -11.41
N THR A 115 3.57 -3.67 -10.23
CA THR A 115 3.90 -2.27 -10.04
C THR A 115 4.88 -2.08 -8.89
N CYS A 116 5.88 -1.25 -9.12
CA CYS A 116 6.75 -0.74 -8.07
C CYS A 116 6.30 0.64 -7.61
N PHE A 117 6.56 0.95 -6.33
CA PHE A 117 6.25 2.24 -5.73
C PHE A 117 7.53 2.98 -5.41
N LEU A 118 7.82 4.04 -6.17
CA LEU A 118 8.98 4.90 -5.94
C LEU A 118 8.64 5.96 -4.90
N LEU A 119 9.15 5.77 -3.69
CA LEU A 119 9.06 6.74 -2.60
C LEU A 119 10.08 7.87 -2.80
N LYS A 120 9.63 9.12 -2.70
CA LYS A 120 10.47 10.33 -2.71
C LYS A 120 10.18 11.17 -1.47
N ASP A 121 11.23 11.47 -0.72
CA ASP A 121 11.26 12.49 0.32
C ASP A 121 11.70 13.83 -0.29
N GLU A 122 11.42 14.95 0.36
CA GLU A 122 11.72 16.30 -0.13
C GLU A 122 13.23 16.65 -0.10
N ASN A 123 14.06 15.73 0.42
CA ASN A 123 15.52 15.87 0.55
C ASN A 123 16.29 14.81 -0.24
#